data_AF-A0A382AZ21-F1
#
_entry.id   AF-A0A382AZ21-F1
#
_cell.length_a   1.000
_cell.length_b   1.000
_cell.length_c   1.000
_cell.angle_alpha   90.00
_cell.angle_beta   90.00
_cell.angle_gamma   90.00
#
_symmetry.space_group_name_H-M   'P 1'
#
loop_
_entity.id
_entity.type
_entity.pdbx_description
1 polymer ?
#
loop_
_entity_poly.entity_id
_entity_poly.type
_entity_poly.pdbx_seq_one_letter_code
_entity_poly.pdbx_strand_id
1 'polypeptide(L)'
;MFKKIIFWSHLTIGVTAGAVILMMSITGVLLTYEHQIRSWSLSQRYSLEPSNEFQKKLPLAEIISIANASSDNREINALIVTPETTDPITISYGKGNYIFINPYSGEVMGDHKQGPHKFFDLVWRWHRWFDMNDDTRSYGRAITGAANLGFIFLIVSGFYQWFPKRFNWLSLRKKVFFNKRGLNNSKMRDRNWHDVLGIWSVLPLLIITLTATTFYYSWAQDIRNWLTDESIDPSISQSIKEPLVTFSEQPQSLEELLIITGQQSTEWKTISIEIPKDNSFTTNFTIDKGNGRQPQKKSTVALNNFTGEVIKWESFSQKSKSSRWRSYIRFLHTGEALGWLGQTIAGLVSLFSCILVWTGIALTYRRFIK
;
A
#
# COMPACT_ATOMS: atom_id res chain seq x y z
N MET A 1 -6.23 16.23 -38.76
CA MET A 1 -6.54 17.22 -37.71
C MET A 1 -6.39 16.64 -36.30
N PHE A 2 -7.02 15.50 -36.01
CA PHE A 2 -7.04 14.87 -34.68
C PHE A 2 -5.66 14.63 -34.02
N LYS A 3 -4.69 13.99 -34.72
CA LYS A 3 -3.32 13.79 -34.18
C LYS A 3 -2.64 15.10 -33.74
N LYS A 4 -2.94 16.23 -34.39
CA LYS A 4 -2.37 17.53 -34.04
C LYS A 4 -2.99 18.06 -32.74
N ILE A 5 -4.30 17.89 -32.56
CA ILE A 5 -5.01 18.26 -31.32
C ILE A 5 -4.44 17.47 -30.14
N ILE A 6 -4.41 16.14 -30.25
CA ILE A 6 -3.87 15.28 -29.19
C ILE A 6 -2.41 15.61 -28.88
N PHE A 7 -1.59 15.95 -29.89
CA PHE A 7 -0.21 16.35 -29.67
C PHE A 7 -0.10 17.63 -28.83
N TRP A 8 -0.89 18.65 -29.15
CA TRP A 8 -0.89 19.91 -28.40
C TRP A 8 -1.46 19.73 -26.99
N SER A 9 -2.54 18.95 -26.84
CA SER A 9 -3.08 18.61 -25.50
C SER A 9 -2.05 17.85 -24.66
N HIS A 10 -1.36 16.86 -25.24
CA HIS A 10 -0.30 16.11 -24.56
C HIS A 10 0.84 17.03 -24.13
N LEU A 11 1.30 17.92 -25.01
CA LEU A 11 2.36 18.88 -24.68
C LEU A 11 1.92 19.83 -23.56
N THR A 12 0.74 20.43 -23.67
CA THR A 12 0.23 21.39 -22.68
C THR A 12 0.08 20.74 -21.31
N ILE A 13 -0.57 19.57 -21.23
CA ILE A 13 -0.76 18.85 -19.98
C ILE A 13 0.59 18.38 -19.41
N GLY A 14 1.51 17.94 -20.27
CA GLY A 14 2.85 17.51 -19.86
C GLY A 14 3.66 18.64 -19.22
N VAL A 15 3.52 19.87 -19.74
CA VAL A 15 4.19 21.05 -19.17
C VAL A 15 3.53 21.51 -17.88
N THR A 16 2.19 21.58 -17.83
CA THR A 16 1.46 22.09 -16.66
C THR A 16 1.48 21.13 -15.49
N ALA A 17 1.32 19.82 -15.71
CA ALA A 17 1.33 18.80 -14.67
C ALA A 17 2.73 18.22 -14.40
N GLY A 18 3.72 18.52 -15.24
CA GLY A 18 5.04 17.89 -15.22
C GLY A 18 5.76 17.97 -13.88
N ALA A 19 5.71 19.12 -13.21
CA ALA A 19 6.34 19.29 -11.89
C ALA A 19 5.73 18.37 -10.82
N VAL A 20 4.39 18.24 -10.79
CA VAL A 20 3.69 17.36 -9.85
C VAL A 20 3.97 15.89 -10.18
N ILE A 21 3.90 15.53 -11.47
CA ILE A 21 4.22 14.16 -11.92
C ILE A 21 5.67 13.79 -11.59
N LEU A 22 6.62 14.72 -11.74
CA LEU A 22 8.02 14.51 -11.38
C LEU A 22 8.17 14.25 -9.89
N MET A 23 7.54 15.08 -9.04
CA MET A 23 7.53 14.88 -7.59
C MET A 23 6.98 13.49 -7.23
N MET A 24 5.83 13.12 -7.78
CA MET A 24 5.21 11.81 -7.55
C MET A 24 6.09 10.66 -8.04
N SER A 25 6.78 10.84 -9.18
CA SER A 25 7.69 9.84 -9.74
C SER A 25 8.94 9.66 -8.87
N ILE A 26 9.57 10.74 -8.42
CA ILE A 26 10.74 10.70 -7.51
C ILE A 26 10.37 10.01 -6.20
N THR A 27 9.27 10.44 -5.58
CA THR A 27 8.79 9.85 -4.32
C THR A 27 8.35 8.40 -4.52
N GLY A 28 7.77 8.04 -5.67
CA GLY A 28 7.46 6.66 -6.02
C GLY A 28 8.70 5.76 -6.11
N VAL A 29 9.80 6.24 -6.72
CA VAL A 29 11.09 5.53 -6.73
C VAL A 29 11.58 5.31 -5.30
N LEU A 30 11.57 6.35 -4.46
CA LEU A 30 12.03 6.27 -3.08
C LEU A 30 11.20 5.26 -2.26
N LEU A 31 9.89 5.19 -2.51
CA LEU A 31 8.98 4.28 -1.80
C LEU A 31 9.05 2.83 -2.31
N THR A 32 9.79 2.53 -3.38
CA THR A 32 9.80 1.22 -4.04
C THR A 32 9.99 0.08 -3.04
N TYR A 33 11.02 0.13 -2.19
CA TYR A 33 11.32 -0.91 -1.19
C TYR A 33 11.08 -0.45 0.26
N GLU A 34 10.18 0.52 0.46
CA GLU A 34 9.85 1.06 1.78
C GLU A 34 9.61 -0.04 2.82
N HIS A 35 8.78 -1.02 2.47
CA HIS A 35 8.40 -2.07 3.42
C HIS A 35 9.60 -2.91 3.87
N GLN A 36 10.43 -3.36 2.93
CA GLN A 36 11.59 -4.19 3.22
C GLN A 36 12.61 -3.46 4.08
N ILE A 37 12.86 -2.17 3.78
CA ILE A 37 13.81 -1.36 4.54
C ILE A 37 13.29 -1.10 5.95
N ARG A 38 12.00 -0.80 6.10
CA ARG A 38 11.35 -0.64 7.41
C ARG A 38 11.39 -1.95 8.21
N SER A 39 10.98 -3.07 7.62
CA SER A 39 10.95 -4.36 8.31
C SER A 39 12.35 -4.80 8.75
N TRP A 40 13.36 -4.63 7.89
CA TRP A 40 14.75 -4.93 8.23
C TRP A 40 15.28 -4.04 9.36
N SER A 41 14.95 -2.73 9.33
CA SER A 41 15.37 -1.83 10.40
C SER A 41 14.71 -2.14 11.74
N LEU A 42 13.46 -2.60 11.74
CA LEU A 42 12.76 -2.98 12.97
C LEU A 42 13.29 -4.30 13.52
N SER A 43 13.50 -5.31 12.65
CA SER A 43 14.02 -6.61 13.09
C SER A 43 15.42 -6.48 13.69
N GLN A 44 16.29 -5.62 13.13
CA GLN A 44 17.61 -5.37 13.69
C GLN A 44 17.57 -4.65 15.05
N ARG A 45 16.52 -3.86 15.30
CA ARG A 45 16.45 -3.00 16.49
C ARG A 45 15.71 -3.64 17.66
N TYR A 46 14.71 -4.45 17.36
CA TYR A 46 13.79 -4.99 18.36
C TYR A 46 13.79 -6.52 18.41
N SER A 47 14.77 -7.20 17.79
CA SER A 47 14.95 -8.64 17.99
C SER A 47 15.38 -8.93 19.42
N LEU A 48 14.80 -9.98 19.99
CA LEU A 48 15.05 -10.47 21.33
C LEU A 48 16.16 -11.51 21.32
N GLU A 49 16.92 -11.58 22.41
CA GLU A 49 17.96 -12.57 22.59
C GLU A 49 17.39 -14.01 22.67
N PRO A 50 18.03 -15.01 22.05
CA PRO A 50 17.60 -16.41 22.09
C PRO A 50 17.48 -16.99 23.50
N SER A 51 18.20 -16.43 24.48
CA SER A 51 18.12 -16.85 25.89
C SER A 51 16.72 -16.73 26.50
N ASN A 52 15.84 -15.91 25.90
CA ASN A 52 14.47 -15.75 26.36
C ASN A 52 13.56 -16.93 25.99
N GLU A 53 14.02 -17.88 25.16
CA GLU A 53 13.24 -19.08 24.78
C GLU A 53 12.76 -19.92 25.96
N PHE A 54 13.52 -19.94 27.06
CA PHE A 54 13.19 -20.71 28.25
C PHE A 54 12.35 -19.94 29.28
N GLN A 55 12.05 -18.66 29.03
CA GLN A 55 11.22 -17.85 29.91
C GLN A 55 9.74 -17.99 29.54
N LYS A 56 8.87 -18.00 30.55
CA LYS A 56 7.43 -17.97 30.32
C LYS A 56 7.02 -16.57 29.87
N LYS A 57 6.30 -16.46 28.75
CA LYS A 57 5.72 -15.18 28.29
C LYS A 57 4.73 -14.64 29.33
N LEU A 58 4.71 -13.33 29.50
CA LEU A 58 3.70 -12.63 30.30
C LEU A 58 2.31 -12.82 29.68
N PRO A 59 1.24 -12.85 30.50
CA PRO A 59 -0.13 -12.78 30.00
C PRO A 59 -0.33 -11.55 29.10
N LEU A 60 -1.05 -11.71 28.00
CA LEU A 60 -1.51 -10.62 27.13
C LEU A 60 -2.27 -9.55 27.91
N ALA A 61 -3.04 -9.92 28.93
CA ALA A 61 -3.71 -8.96 29.80
C ALA A 61 -2.72 -8.00 30.52
N GLU A 62 -1.56 -8.53 30.95
CA GLU A 62 -0.49 -7.74 31.56
C GLU A 62 0.24 -6.89 30.52
N ILE A 63 0.46 -7.43 29.32
CA ILE A 63 1.04 -6.65 28.21
C ILE A 63 0.13 -5.49 27.81
N ILE A 64 -1.19 -5.69 27.81
CA ILE A 64 -2.19 -4.64 27.56
C ILE A 64 -2.13 -3.59 28.66
N SER A 65 -2.01 -3.97 29.94
CA SER A 65 -1.93 -3.02 31.05
C SER A 65 -0.64 -2.18 30.98
N ILE A 66 0.50 -2.79 30.66
CA ILE A 66 1.78 -2.11 30.41
C ILE A 66 1.65 -1.15 29.21
N ALA A 67 1.03 -1.61 28.12
CA ALA A 67 0.83 -0.81 26.92
C ALA A 67 -0.10 0.39 27.16
N ASN A 68 -1.10 0.26 28.03
CA ASN A 68 -1.98 1.34 28.45
C ASN A 68 -1.28 2.31 29.40
N ALA A 69 -0.46 1.82 30.33
CA ALA A 69 0.31 2.67 31.25
C ALA A 69 1.39 3.49 30.53
N SER A 70 1.95 2.95 29.44
CA SER A 70 2.95 3.62 28.61
C SER A 70 2.36 4.44 27.46
N SER A 71 1.04 4.36 27.22
CA SER A 71 0.40 5.16 26.17
C SER A 71 0.07 6.55 26.70
N ASP A 72 0.42 7.59 25.94
CA ASP A 72 -0.05 8.96 26.20
C ASP A 72 -1.57 9.09 25.95
N ASN A 73 -2.41 8.37 26.71
CA ASN A 73 -3.87 8.30 26.53
C ASN A 73 -4.32 7.82 25.14
N ARG A 74 -3.54 6.95 24.49
CA ARG A 74 -3.91 6.38 23.18
C ARG A 74 -4.62 5.04 23.37
N GLU A 75 -5.78 4.90 22.74
CA GLU A 75 -6.53 3.64 22.71
C GLU A 75 -5.79 2.58 21.90
N ILE A 76 -5.65 1.38 22.47
CA ILE A 76 -5.10 0.22 21.77
C ILE A 76 -6.15 -0.30 20.80
N ASN A 77 -5.78 -0.39 19.52
CA ASN A 77 -6.62 -0.91 18.46
C ASN A 77 -6.39 -2.40 18.22
N ALA A 78 -5.14 -2.86 18.29
CA ALA A 78 -4.81 -4.26 18.02
C ALA A 78 -3.48 -4.69 18.64
N LEU A 79 -3.35 -5.98 18.92
CA LEU A 79 -2.09 -6.65 19.24
C LEU A 79 -1.69 -7.53 18.07
N ILE A 80 -0.40 -7.54 17.73
CA ILE A 80 0.15 -8.45 16.72
C ILE A 80 1.14 -9.37 17.43
N VAL A 81 0.82 -10.66 17.41
CA VAL A 81 1.61 -11.72 18.03
C VAL A 81 2.27 -12.54 16.92
N THR A 82 3.51 -12.95 17.16
CA THR A 82 4.31 -13.85 16.32
C THR A 82 4.53 -15.18 17.04
N PRO A 83 4.74 -16.30 16.31
CA PRO A 83 5.06 -17.58 16.93
C PRO A 83 6.53 -17.63 17.37
N GLU A 84 7.39 -16.82 16.74
CA GLU A 84 8.83 -16.76 17.02
C GLU A 84 9.08 -16.21 18.44
N THR A 85 10.06 -16.80 19.12
CA THR A 85 10.50 -16.44 20.47
C THR A 85 11.40 -15.21 20.48
N THR A 86 12.00 -14.92 19.34
CA THR A 86 12.93 -13.80 19.12
C THR A 86 12.23 -12.51 18.70
N ASP A 87 10.91 -12.53 18.55
CA ASP A 87 10.13 -11.38 18.07
C ASP A 87 9.33 -10.72 19.21
N PRO A 88 9.25 -9.38 19.24
CA PRO A 88 8.46 -8.65 20.22
C PRO A 88 6.96 -8.69 19.86
N ILE A 89 6.10 -8.48 20.86
CA ILE A 89 4.68 -8.21 20.61
C ILE A 89 4.53 -6.76 20.16
N THR A 90 3.80 -6.56 19.06
CA THR A 90 3.53 -5.23 18.53
C THR A 90 2.15 -4.76 18.98
N ILE A 91 2.09 -3.59 19.62
CA ILE A 91 0.83 -2.95 20.02
C ILE A 91 0.53 -1.82 19.03
N SER A 92 -0.63 -1.87 18.38
CA SER A 92 -1.11 -0.86 17.44
C SER A 92 -2.14 0.04 18.12
N TYR A 93 -1.92 1.36 18.06
CA TYR A 93 -2.85 2.41 18.47
C TYR A 93 -3.65 3.00 17.29
N GLY A 94 -3.63 2.31 16.14
CA GLY A 94 -4.26 2.80 14.92
C GLY A 94 -3.47 3.94 14.23
N LYS A 95 -3.94 4.30 13.03
CA LYS A 95 -3.32 5.31 12.15
C LYS A 95 -1.82 5.09 11.87
N GLY A 96 -1.35 3.85 11.95
CA GLY A 96 0.06 3.49 11.75
C GLY A 96 0.95 3.69 12.97
N ASN A 97 0.40 4.02 14.15
CA ASN A 97 1.17 4.12 15.38
C ASN A 97 1.26 2.77 16.10
N TYR A 98 2.49 2.31 16.33
CA TYR A 98 2.74 1.10 17.12
C TYR A 98 3.99 1.21 18.01
N ILE A 99 3.97 0.44 19.09
CA ILE A 99 5.09 0.18 20.00
C ILE A 99 5.42 -1.31 20.05
N PHE A 100 6.63 -1.61 20.50
CA PHE A 100 7.14 -2.97 20.67
C PHE A 100 7.35 -3.25 22.15
N ILE A 101 6.80 -4.37 22.61
CA ILE A 101 6.93 -4.81 24.00
C ILE A 101 7.60 -6.18 24.01
N ASN A 102 8.59 -6.33 24.88
CA ASN A 102 9.20 -7.62 25.15
C ASN A 102 8.19 -8.52 25.88
N PRO A 103 7.77 -9.65 25.30
CA PRO A 103 6.73 -10.52 25.87
C PRO A 103 7.19 -11.27 27.12
N TYR A 104 8.48 -11.24 27.47
CA TYR A 104 9.05 -11.94 28.63
C TYR A 104 9.30 -11.00 29.80
N SER A 105 9.91 -9.83 29.55
CA SER A 105 10.22 -8.85 30.60
C SER A 105 9.14 -7.79 30.81
N GLY A 106 8.24 -7.60 29.85
CA GLY A 106 7.29 -6.47 29.85
C GLY A 106 7.93 -5.12 29.50
N GLU A 107 9.22 -5.11 29.13
CA GLU A 107 9.91 -3.88 28.76
C GLU A 107 9.35 -3.29 27.46
N VAL A 108 9.04 -1.99 27.48
CA VAL A 108 8.64 -1.23 26.29
C VAL A 108 9.91 -0.86 25.51
N MET A 109 10.23 -1.63 24.48
CA MET A 109 11.48 -1.51 23.72
C MET A 109 11.55 -0.21 22.88
N GLY A 110 10.39 0.32 22.49
CA GLY A 110 10.29 1.58 21.75
C GLY A 110 9.14 1.63 20.77
N ASP A 111 9.13 2.68 19.94
CA ASP A 111 8.12 2.90 18.91
C ASP A 111 8.66 2.75 17.48
N HIS A 112 7.74 2.75 16.53
CA HIS A 112 8.06 2.70 15.11
C HIS A 112 8.57 4.01 14.52
N LYS A 113 8.55 5.13 15.25
CA LYS A 113 8.84 6.46 14.69
C LYS A 113 10.33 6.71 14.55
N GLN A 114 11.17 5.69 14.43
CA GLN A 114 12.62 5.86 14.44
C GLN A 114 13.29 5.36 13.16
N GLY A 115 14.49 5.89 12.90
CA GLY A 115 15.30 5.53 11.75
C GLY A 115 14.58 5.77 10.41
N PRO A 116 14.57 4.80 9.48
CA PRO A 116 14.03 4.97 8.13
C PRO A 116 12.52 5.24 8.10
N HIS A 117 11.78 4.96 9.17
CA HIS A 117 10.35 5.20 9.24
C HIS A 117 9.99 6.68 9.11
N LYS A 118 10.70 7.58 9.80
CA LYS A 118 10.46 9.04 9.69
C LYS A 118 10.67 9.54 8.26
N PHE A 119 11.72 9.03 7.60
CA PHE A 119 12.03 9.37 6.22
C PHE A 119 10.92 8.91 5.27
N PHE A 120 10.52 7.65 5.35
CA PHE A 120 9.47 7.13 4.47
C PHE A 120 8.09 7.74 4.76
N ASP A 121 7.78 8.05 6.02
CA ASP A 121 6.56 8.78 6.37
C ASP A 121 6.56 10.16 5.70
N LEU A 122 7.68 10.87 5.72
CA LEU A 122 7.83 12.16 5.02
C LEU A 122 7.64 11.98 3.51
N VAL A 123 8.36 11.06 2.87
CA VAL A 123 8.25 10.79 1.43
C VAL A 123 6.82 10.43 1.04
N TRP A 124 6.14 9.62 1.86
CA TRP A 124 4.74 9.24 1.64
C TRP A 124 3.77 10.43 1.76
N ARG A 125 3.97 11.32 2.74
CA ARG A 125 3.15 12.55 2.86
C ARG A 125 3.37 13.49 1.66
N TRP A 126 4.60 13.61 1.17
CA TRP A 126 4.91 14.31 -0.07
C TRP A 126 4.21 13.69 -1.28
N HIS A 127 4.35 12.37 -1.47
CA HIS A 127 3.76 11.64 -2.58
C HIS A 127 2.23 11.80 -2.66
N ARG A 128 1.56 11.88 -1.50
CA ARG A 128 0.10 11.87 -1.42
C ARG A 128 -0.53 13.27 -1.40
N TRP A 129 0.10 14.25 -0.76
CA TRP A 129 -0.47 15.61 -0.61
C TRP A 129 0.58 16.72 -0.33
N PHE A 130 1.82 16.58 -0.81
CA PHE A 130 2.87 17.61 -0.64
C PHE A 130 3.22 17.94 0.82
N ASP A 131 3.06 16.98 1.74
CA ASP A 131 3.32 17.21 3.17
C ASP A 131 2.51 18.35 3.80
N MET A 132 1.41 18.74 3.14
CA MET A 132 0.44 19.70 3.65
C MET A 132 -0.18 19.25 4.98
N ASN A 133 -0.35 20.22 5.88
CA ASN A 133 -1.02 20.06 7.18
C ASN A 133 -2.49 19.65 6.99
N ASP A 134 -3.11 19.11 8.04
CA ASP A 134 -4.45 18.52 7.98
C ASP A 134 -5.52 19.46 7.38
N ASP A 135 -5.49 20.76 7.69
CA ASP A 135 -6.43 21.75 7.14
C ASP A 135 -6.29 21.95 5.61
N THR A 136 -5.06 21.83 5.10
CA THR A 136 -4.71 22.05 3.69
C THR A 136 -4.58 20.76 2.88
N ARG A 137 -4.66 19.62 3.54
CA ARG A 137 -4.44 18.28 2.98
C ARG A 137 -5.40 17.94 1.85
N SER A 138 -6.62 18.47 1.91
CA SER A 138 -7.65 18.30 0.88
C SER A 138 -7.21 18.90 -0.46
N TYR A 139 -6.60 20.09 -0.45
CA TYR A 139 -6.05 20.74 -1.65
C TYR A 139 -4.90 19.92 -2.24
N GLY A 140 -3.96 19.49 -1.39
CA GLY A 140 -2.84 18.64 -1.83
C GLY A 140 -3.33 17.36 -2.51
N ARG A 141 -4.34 16.69 -1.93
CA ARG A 141 -4.99 15.51 -2.53
C ARG A 141 -5.70 15.81 -3.84
N ALA A 142 -6.35 16.96 -3.97
CA ALA A 142 -7.00 17.37 -5.21
C ALA A 142 -5.99 17.61 -6.33
N ILE A 143 -4.87 18.26 -6.02
CA ILE A 143 -3.78 18.53 -6.98
C ILE A 143 -3.12 17.23 -7.44
N THR A 144 -2.73 16.35 -6.52
CA THR A 144 -2.12 15.05 -6.88
C THR A 144 -3.12 14.16 -7.63
N GLY A 145 -4.41 14.17 -7.25
CA GLY A 145 -5.48 13.48 -7.96
C GLY A 145 -5.68 13.98 -9.40
N ALA A 146 -5.74 15.31 -9.60
CA ALA A 146 -5.86 15.92 -10.92
C ALA A 146 -4.63 15.65 -11.80
N ALA A 147 -3.43 15.72 -11.21
CA ALA A 147 -2.18 15.36 -11.89
C ALA A 147 -2.16 13.88 -12.30
N ASN A 148 -2.70 12.97 -11.48
CA ASN A 148 -2.83 11.56 -11.83
C ASN A 148 -3.77 11.34 -13.04
N LEU A 149 -4.92 12.03 -13.10
CA LEU A 149 -5.80 11.98 -14.28
C LEU A 149 -5.13 12.55 -15.53
N GLY A 150 -4.41 13.67 -15.38
CA GLY A 150 -3.56 14.22 -16.44
C GLY A 150 -2.50 13.22 -16.89
N PHE A 151 -1.90 12.48 -15.96
CA PHE A 151 -0.88 11.48 -16.26
C PHE A 151 -1.46 10.27 -17.02
N ILE A 152 -2.65 9.80 -16.65
CA ILE A 152 -3.39 8.78 -17.44
C ILE A 152 -3.60 9.27 -18.88
N PHE A 153 -4.05 10.52 -19.04
CA PHE A 153 -4.19 11.11 -20.37
C PHE A 153 -2.85 11.13 -21.11
N LEU A 154 -1.74 11.52 -20.47
CA LEU A 154 -0.41 11.53 -21.08
C LEU A 154 0.05 10.14 -21.53
N ILE A 155 -0.22 9.10 -20.73
CA ILE A 155 0.12 7.71 -21.08
C ILE A 155 -0.66 7.27 -22.33
N VAL A 156 -1.99 7.44 -22.34
CA VAL A 156 -2.86 7.03 -23.45
C VAL A 156 -2.58 7.84 -24.71
N SER A 157 -2.49 9.17 -24.59
CA SER A 157 -2.18 10.05 -25.71
C SER A 157 -0.76 9.84 -26.24
N GLY A 158 0.22 9.59 -25.36
CA GLY A 158 1.59 9.25 -25.72
C GLY A 158 1.67 7.96 -26.53
N PHE A 159 0.98 6.90 -26.07
CA PHE A 159 0.86 5.65 -26.82
C PHE A 159 0.23 5.86 -28.20
N TYR A 160 -0.84 6.66 -28.29
CA TYR A 160 -1.46 7.01 -29.57
C TYR A 160 -0.51 7.79 -30.51
N GLN A 161 0.28 8.72 -29.98
CA GLN A 161 1.26 9.51 -30.75
C GLN A 161 2.50 8.70 -31.16
N TRP A 162 2.82 7.65 -30.40
CA TRP A 162 3.97 6.79 -30.66
C TRP A 162 3.85 6.05 -32.00
N PHE A 163 2.63 5.59 -32.35
CA PHE A 163 2.37 4.89 -33.61
C PHE A 163 2.71 5.75 -34.85
N PRO A 164 3.55 5.24 -35.77
CA PRO A 164 3.90 5.94 -37.00
C PRO A 164 2.67 6.08 -37.91
N LYS A 165 2.63 7.12 -38.74
CA LYS A 165 1.54 7.34 -39.71
C LYS A 165 1.47 6.24 -40.79
N ARG A 166 2.62 5.64 -41.11
CA ARG A 166 2.74 4.48 -41.99
C ARG A 166 3.49 3.40 -41.23
N PHE A 167 2.93 2.20 -41.16
CA PHE A 167 3.55 1.10 -40.44
C PHE A 167 4.83 0.67 -41.14
N ASN A 168 5.96 0.74 -40.45
CA ASN A 168 7.25 0.27 -40.94
C ASN A 168 8.06 -0.25 -39.73
N TRP A 169 8.41 -1.53 -39.77
CA TRP A 169 9.13 -2.20 -38.69
C TRP A 169 10.48 -1.54 -38.35
N LEU A 170 11.22 -1.07 -39.37
CA LEU A 170 12.48 -0.36 -39.17
C LEU A 170 12.31 0.97 -38.43
N SER A 171 11.17 1.64 -38.64
CA SER A 171 10.81 2.89 -37.95
C SER A 171 10.38 2.62 -36.51
N LEU A 172 9.62 1.55 -36.28
CA LEU A 172 9.20 1.11 -34.95
C LEU A 172 10.39 0.68 -34.10
N ARG A 173 11.32 -0.11 -34.64
CA ARG A 173 12.52 -0.58 -33.91
C ARG A 173 13.34 0.60 -33.34
N LYS A 174 13.45 1.71 -34.07
CA LYS A 174 14.14 2.93 -33.61
C LYS A 174 13.44 3.66 -32.46
N LYS A 175 12.17 3.36 -32.21
CA LYS A 175 11.36 3.92 -31.12
C LYS A 175 11.14 2.94 -29.97
N VAL A 176 11.41 1.65 -30.17
CA VAL A 176 11.37 0.61 -29.12
C VAL A 176 12.73 0.44 -28.46
N PHE A 177 13.84 0.66 -29.19
CA PHE A 177 15.19 0.47 -28.67
C PHE A 177 16.02 1.75 -28.73
N PHE A 178 16.96 1.87 -27.77
CA PHE A 178 17.90 2.99 -27.73
C PHE A 178 18.77 3.03 -28.99
N ASN A 179 18.78 4.19 -29.64
CA ASN A 179 19.55 4.40 -30.86
C ASN A 179 20.89 5.08 -30.56
N LYS A 180 21.96 4.29 -30.58
CA LYS A 180 23.34 4.77 -30.33
C LYS A 180 23.77 5.89 -31.28
N ARG A 181 23.28 5.91 -32.53
CA ARG A 181 23.66 6.93 -33.54
C ARG A 181 23.08 8.32 -33.24
N GLY A 182 22.06 8.42 -32.38
CA GLY A 182 21.41 9.67 -32.02
C GLY A 182 21.98 10.35 -30.78
N LEU A 183 22.95 9.74 -30.09
CA LEU A 183 23.50 10.23 -28.81
C LEU A 183 24.27 11.54 -28.97
N ASN A 184 24.87 11.79 -30.14
CA ASN A 184 25.66 12.99 -30.41
C ASN A 184 24.79 14.25 -30.60
N ASN A 185 23.49 14.09 -30.83
CA ASN A 185 22.56 15.22 -30.92
C ASN A 185 21.56 15.15 -29.76
N SER A 186 21.65 16.10 -28.84
CA SER A 186 20.80 16.15 -27.64
C SER A 186 19.29 16.11 -27.98
N LYS A 187 18.85 16.70 -29.10
CA LYS A 187 17.42 16.66 -29.53
C LYS A 187 16.99 15.28 -29.97
N MET A 188 17.85 14.56 -30.71
CA MET A 188 17.57 13.18 -31.10
C MET A 188 17.64 12.21 -29.92
N ARG A 189 18.61 12.40 -29.03
CA ARG A 189 18.75 11.61 -27.80
C ARG A 189 17.50 11.71 -26.93
N ASP A 190 17.10 12.92 -26.56
CA ASP A 190 15.98 13.12 -25.64
C ASP A 190 14.66 12.65 -26.29
N ARG A 191 14.50 12.80 -27.62
CA ARG A 191 13.37 12.23 -28.36
C ARG A 191 13.37 10.70 -28.34
N ASN A 192 14.51 10.07 -28.57
CA ASN A 192 14.63 8.61 -28.53
C ASN A 192 14.36 8.07 -27.11
N TRP A 193 14.91 8.71 -26.07
CA TRP A 193 14.63 8.35 -24.69
C TRP A 193 13.15 8.49 -24.35
N HIS A 194 12.51 9.60 -24.77
CA HIS A 194 11.09 9.81 -24.54
C HIS A 194 10.22 8.74 -25.22
N ASP A 195 10.54 8.37 -26.47
CA ASP A 195 9.79 7.35 -27.20
C ASP A 195 10.01 5.94 -26.62
N VAL A 196 11.24 5.57 -26.28
CA VAL A 196 11.63 4.22 -25.78
C VAL A 196 11.14 3.99 -24.36
N LEU A 197 11.45 4.91 -23.44
CA LEU A 197 11.01 4.79 -22.05
C LEU A 197 9.49 4.92 -21.94
N GLY A 198 8.89 5.74 -22.81
CA GLY A 198 7.45 5.91 -22.89
C GLY A 198 6.76 4.59 -23.19
N ILE A 199 7.16 3.91 -24.28
CA ILE A 199 6.52 2.65 -24.69
C ILE A 199 6.73 1.51 -23.69
N TRP A 200 7.93 1.40 -23.09
CA TRP A 200 8.19 0.38 -22.05
C TRP A 200 7.37 0.60 -20.79
N SER A 201 6.96 1.85 -20.52
CA SER A 201 6.25 2.22 -19.30
C SER A 201 4.73 2.24 -19.45
N VAL A 202 4.18 2.15 -20.67
CA VAL A 202 2.72 2.31 -20.90
C VAL A 202 1.90 1.37 -20.02
N LEU A 203 2.13 0.05 -20.10
CA LEU A 203 1.30 -0.92 -19.39
C LEU A 203 1.49 -0.82 -17.86
N PRO A 204 2.72 -0.82 -17.31
CA PRO A 204 2.89 -0.71 -15.86
C PRO A 204 2.38 0.63 -15.30
N LEU A 205 2.66 1.77 -15.95
CA LEU A 205 2.17 3.07 -15.47
C LEU A 205 0.65 3.17 -15.57
N LEU A 206 0.02 2.57 -16.57
CA LEU A 206 -1.43 2.55 -16.66
C LEU A 206 -2.04 1.80 -15.46
N ILE A 207 -1.48 0.65 -15.07
CA ILE A 207 -1.94 -0.09 -13.88
C ILE A 207 -1.73 0.76 -12.61
N ILE A 208 -0.56 1.37 -12.44
CA ILE A 208 -0.21 2.18 -11.26
C ILE A 208 -1.13 3.41 -11.15
N THR A 209 -1.36 4.12 -12.25
CA THR A 209 -2.18 5.35 -12.25
C THR A 209 -3.67 5.06 -12.14
N LEU A 210 -4.18 3.98 -12.74
CA LEU A 210 -5.57 3.54 -12.57
C LEU A 210 -5.87 3.10 -11.14
N THR A 211 -4.96 2.34 -10.51
CA THR A 211 -5.10 1.98 -9.10
C THR A 211 -5.04 3.20 -8.19
N ALA A 212 -4.16 4.17 -8.48
CA ALA A 212 -4.08 5.43 -7.74
C ALA A 212 -5.41 6.22 -7.78
N THR A 213 -6.12 6.24 -8.90
CA THR A 213 -7.42 6.93 -9.05
C THR A 213 -8.43 6.48 -7.99
N THR A 214 -8.43 5.18 -7.65
CA THR A 214 -9.37 4.63 -6.66
C THR A 214 -9.11 5.13 -5.22
N PHE A 215 -7.92 5.67 -4.93
CA PHE A 215 -7.60 6.24 -3.61
C PHE A 215 -8.20 7.64 -3.39
N TYR A 216 -8.51 8.36 -4.47
CA TYR A 216 -8.97 9.76 -4.41
C TYR A 216 -10.42 9.93 -4.82
N TYR A 217 -10.93 9.06 -5.69
CA TYR A 217 -12.24 9.24 -6.30
C TYR A 217 -13.19 8.10 -5.96
N SER A 218 -14.31 8.42 -5.32
CA SER A 218 -15.39 7.48 -5.01
C SER A 218 -15.99 6.86 -6.28
N TRP A 219 -16.20 7.65 -7.34
CA TRP A 219 -16.73 7.13 -8.61
C TRP A 219 -15.91 5.98 -9.19
N ALA A 220 -14.59 5.98 -9.00
CA ALA A 220 -13.73 4.89 -9.45
C ALA A 220 -13.91 3.63 -8.58
N GLN A 221 -14.26 3.80 -7.32
CA GLN A 221 -14.66 2.70 -6.43
C GLN A 221 -16.05 2.16 -6.81
N ASP A 222 -16.96 3.03 -7.24
CA ASP A 222 -18.32 2.67 -7.66
C ASP A 222 -18.31 1.87 -8.97
N ILE A 223 -17.54 2.32 -9.98
CA ILE A 223 -17.32 1.55 -11.23
C ILE A 223 -16.77 0.15 -10.92
N ARG A 224 -15.83 0.05 -9.98
CA ARG A 224 -15.28 -1.24 -9.56
C ARG A 224 -16.38 -2.12 -8.95
N ASN A 225 -17.18 -1.58 -8.03
CA ASN A 225 -18.24 -2.35 -7.37
C ASN A 225 -19.29 -2.84 -8.38
N TRP A 226 -19.65 -1.98 -9.34
CA TRP A 226 -20.51 -2.33 -10.48
C TRP A 226 -19.91 -3.43 -11.35
N LEU A 227 -18.64 -3.34 -11.75
CA LEU A 227 -17.96 -4.38 -12.53
C LEU A 227 -17.87 -5.73 -11.79
N THR A 228 -17.92 -5.71 -10.46
CA THR A 228 -17.91 -6.92 -9.62
C THR A 228 -19.31 -7.41 -9.24
N ASP A 229 -20.37 -6.78 -9.74
CA ASP A 229 -21.77 -7.12 -9.48
C ASP A 229 -22.12 -7.18 -7.98
N GLU A 230 -21.52 -6.28 -7.20
CA GLU A 230 -21.76 -6.16 -5.76
C GLU A 230 -22.21 -4.73 -5.47
N SER A 231 -23.52 -4.52 -5.31
CA SER A 231 -24.01 -3.38 -4.55
C SER A 231 -23.53 -3.56 -3.11
N ILE A 232 -22.79 -2.57 -2.59
CA ILE A 232 -22.53 -2.49 -1.16
C ILE A 232 -23.89 -2.25 -0.53
N ASP A 233 -24.50 -3.30 0.03
CA ASP A 233 -25.57 -3.11 0.99
C ASP A 233 -24.92 -2.82 2.36
N PRO A 234 -24.91 -1.56 2.82
CA PRO A 234 -24.34 -1.21 4.12
C PRO A 234 -25.03 -1.93 5.28
N SER A 235 -26.22 -2.51 5.07
CA SER A 235 -26.93 -3.28 6.10
C SER A 235 -26.29 -4.63 6.44
N ILE A 236 -25.40 -5.17 5.59
CA ILE A 236 -24.67 -6.43 5.88
C ILE A 236 -23.66 -6.24 7.02
N SER A 237 -23.26 -5.00 7.32
CA SER A 237 -22.40 -4.70 8.49
C SER A 237 -23.18 -4.63 9.81
N GLN A 238 -24.51 -4.74 9.80
CA GLN A 238 -25.36 -4.44 10.96
C GLN A 238 -26.22 -5.61 11.46
N SER A 239 -25.96 -6.83 11.00
CA SER A 239 -26.77 -8.00 11.38
C SER A 239 -25.93 -9.14 11.95
N ILE A 240 -25.12 -8.85 12.96
CA ILE A 240 -25.07 -9.79 14.09
C ILE A 240 -25.96 -9.12 15.12
N LYS A 241 -27.22 -9.58 15.23
CA LYS A 241 -28.01 -9.30 16.43
C LYS A 241 -27.17 -9.86 17.57
N GLU A 242 -26.53 -8.98 18.35
CA GLU A 242 -25.99 -9.36 19.64
C GLU A 242 -27.15 -10.01 20.39
N PRO A 243 -27.13 -11.33 20.65
CA PRO A 243 -28.12 -11.88 21.54
C PRO A 243 -27.90 -11.18 22.88
N LEU A 244 -28.98 -10.60 23.43
CA LEU A 244 -29.03 -10.15 24.82
C LEU A 244 -28.92 -11.39 25.71
N VAL A 245 -27.74 -12.00 25.76
CA VAL A 245 -27.43 -13.02 26.74
C VAL A 245 -26.92 -12.25 27.93
N THR A 246 -27.66 -12.35 29.03
CA THR A 246 -27.16 -11.96 30.35
C THR A 246 -26.05 -12.96 30.68
N PHE A 247 -24.81 -12.67 30.27
CA PHE A 247 -23.69 -13.56 30.55
C PHE A 247 -23.40 -13.51 32.05
N SER A 248 -23.74 -14.60 32.75
CA SER A 248 -23.31 -14.85 34.12
C SER A 248 -21.85 -15.34 34.18
N GLU A 249 -21.25 -15.60 33.01
CA GLU A 249 -19.92 -16.16 32.86
C GLU A 249 -18.94 -15.06 32.45
N GLN A 250 -17.73 -15.13 33.02
CA GLN A 250 -16.63 -14.26 32.64
C GLN A 250 -16.17 -14.60 31.21
N PRO A 251 -15.82 -13.61 30.37
CA PRO A 251 -15.27 -13.86 29.05
C PRO A 251 -13.96 -14.66 29.15
N GLN A 252 -13.71 -15.51 28.16
CA GLN A 252 -12.45 -16.23 28.00
C GLN A 252 -11.29 -15.24 27.86
N SER A 253 -10.11 -15.68 28.33
CA SER A 253 -8.89 -14.89 28.21
C SER A 253 -8.49 -14.73 26.74
N LEU A 254 -7.81 -13.62 26.40
CA LEU A 254 -7.33 -13.40 25.03
C LEU A 254 -6.32 -14.47 24.61
N GLU A 255 -5.63 -15.06 25.57
CA GLU A 255 -4.69 -16.16 25.40
C GLU A 255 -5.40 -17.44 24.97
N GLU A 256 -6.52 -17.79 25.61
CA GLU A 256 -7.36 -18.93 25.20
C GLU A 256 -7.87 -18.74 23.77
N LEU A 257 -8.43 -17.57 23.47
CA LEU A 257 -8.92 -17.24 22.13
C LEU A 257 -7.79 -17.23 21.08
N LEU A 258 -6.58 -16.78 21.45
CA LEU A 258 -5.40 -16.84 20.60
C LEU A 258 -4.97 -18.28 20.32
N ILE A 259 -5.00 -19.18 21.31
CA ILE A 259 -4.68 -20.59 21.14
C ILE A 259 -5.68 -21.24 20.18
N ILE A 260 -6.99 -21.01 20.37
CA ILE A 260 -8.05 -21.52 19.49
C ILE A 260 -7.85 -21.02 18.07
N THR A 261 -7.54 -19.73 17.90
CA THR A 261 -7.25 -19.13 16.60
C THR A 261 -6.00 -19.73 15.95
N GLY A 262 -4.94 -19.91 16.73
CA GLY A 262 -3.69 -20.52 16.27
C GLY A 262 -3.88 -21.95 15.78
N GLN A 263 -4.78 -22.72 16.38
CA GLN A 263 -5.11 -24.08 15.93
C GLN A 263 -5.84 -24.11 14.57
N GLN A 264 -6.45 -23.00 14.13
CA GLN A 264 -7.08 -22.91 12.80
C GLN A 264 -6.06 -22.86 11.65
N SER A 265 -4.77 -22.70 11.94
CA SER A 265 -3.72 -22.63 10.93
C SER A 265 -2.40 -23.20 11.43
N THR A 266 -1.82 -24.17 10.73
CA THR A 266 -0.53 -24.76 11.10
C THR A 266 0.69 -23.90 10.75
N GLU A 267 0.54 -22.85 9.94
CA GLU A 267 1.67 -22.09 9.35
C GLU A 267 1.49 -20.56 9.44
N TRP A 268 0.91 -20.04 10.52
CA TRP A 268 0.78 -18.59 10.66
C TRP A 268 2.12 -17.95 11.04
N LYS A 269 2.35 -16.73 10.55
CA LYS A 269 3.52 -15.90 10.88
C LYS A 269 3.18 -14.77 11.83
N THR A 270 1.98 -14.20 11.69
CA THR A 270 1.44 -13.23 12.63
C THR A 270 -0.05 -13.47 12.85
N ILE A 271 -0.52 -13.29 14.07
CA ILE A 271 -1.93 -13.15 14.39
C ILE A 271 -2.15 -11.73 14.93
N SER A 272 -3.00 -10.97 14.24
CA SER A 272 -3.47 -9.68 14.73
C SER A 272 -4.79 -9.88 15.47
N ILE A 273 -4.84 -9.47 16.74
CA ILE A 273 -6.01 -9.49 17.62
C ILE A 273 -6.55 -8.06 17.66
N GLU A 274 -7.79 -7.85 17.20
CA GLU A 274 -8.48 -6.57 17.44
C GLU A 274 -8.89 -6.52 18.91
N ILE A 275 -8.54 -5.45 19.63
CA ILE A 275 -8.90 -5.36 21.05
C ILE A 275 -10.43 -5.28 21.17
N PRO A 276 -11.06 -6.25 21.85
CA PRO A 276 -12.49 -6.19 22.09
C PRO A 276 -12.80 -4.97 22.96
N LYS A 277 -13.89 -4.28 22.64
CA LYS A 277 -14.47 -3.30 23.56
C LYS A 277 -15.06 -4.04 24.76
N ASP A 278 -15.21 -3.34 25.89
CA ASP A 278 -15.82 -3.91 27.09
C ASP A 278 -17.16 -4.58 26.75
N ASN A 279 -17.33 -5.82 27.22
CA ASN A 279 -18.50 -6.68 26.97
C ASN A 279 -18.79 -7.02 25.49
N SER A 280 -17.81 -6.96 24.58
CA SER A 280 -18.06 -7.41 23.21
C SER A 280 -18.36 -8.91 23.15
N PHE A 281 -19.36 -9.29 22.35
CA PHE A 281 -19.71 -10.70 22.12
C PHE A 281 -18.63 -11.43 21.31
N THR A 282 -17.89 -10.70 20.48
CA THR A 282 -16.90 -11.28 19.57
C THR A 282 -15.55 -10.56 19.64
N THR A 283 -14.50 -11.32 19.32
CA THR A 283 -13.15 -10.80 19.03
C THR A 283 -12.75 -11.23 17.63
N ASN A 284 -12.24 -10.28 16.85
CA ASN A 284 -11.75 -10.52 15.50
C ASN A 284 -10.24 -10.77 15.50
N PHE A 285 -9.85 -11.82 14.80
CA PHE A 285 -8.47 -12.19 14.57
C PHE A 285 -8.18 -12.14 13.07
N THR A 286 -7.00 -11.66 12.71
CA THR A 286 -6.45 -11.79 11.36
C THR A 286 -5.21 -12.67 11.41
N ILE A 287 -5.31 -13.84 10.79
CA ILE A 287 -4.20 -14.78 10.62
C ILE A 287 -3.49 -14.42 9.31
N ASP A 288 -2.18 -14.18 9.35
CA ASP A 288 -1.35 -13.97 8.17
C ASP A 288 -0.25 -15.05 8.09
N LYS A 289 -0.20 -15.75 6.95
CA LYS A 289 0.83 -16.75 6.61
C LYS A 289 1.97 -16.15 5.77
N GLY A 290 1.85 -14.89 5.38
CA GLY A 290 2.76 -14.14 4.53
C GLY A 290 3.59 -13.13 5.30
N ASN A 291 3.82 -11.98 4.66
CA ASN A 291 4.67 -10.90 5.16
C ASN A 291 3.87 -9.63 5.51
N GLY A 292 2.57 -9.72 5.79
CA GLY A 292 1.72 -8.54 5.97
C GLY A 292 1.17 -7.93 4.67
N ARG A 293 1.75 -8.27 3.51
CA ARG A 293 1.50 -7.59 2.21
C ARG A 293 0.96 -8.51 1.11
N GLN A 294 0.60 -9.73 1.47
CA GLN A 294 0.05 -10.73 0.57
C GLN A 294 -1.40 -11.01 0.97
N PRO A 295 -2.40 -10.27 0.45
CA PRO A 295 -3.81 -10.45 0.81
C PRO A 295 -4.30 -11.89 0.73
N GLN A 296 -3.82 -12.64 -0.27
CA GLN A 296 -4.15 -14.05 -0.48
C GLN A 296 -3.69 -15.00 0.62
N LYS A 297 -2.78 -14.55 1.48
CA LYS A 297 -2.28 -15.32 2.63
C LYS A 297 -2.92 -14.90 3.96
N LYS A 298 -3.94 -14.03 3.92
CA LYS A 298 -4.67 -13.58 5.09
C LYS A 298 -6.03 -14.26 5.19
N SER A 299 -6.38 -14.65 6.40
CA SER A 299 -7.72 -15.12 6.78
C SER A 299 -8.19 -14.35 8.01
N THR A 300 -9.50 -14.11 8.10
CA THR A 300 -10.12 -13.48 9.26
C THR A 300 -10.97 -14.49 10.01
N VAL A 301 -10.87 -14.49 11.34
CA VAL A 301 -11.61 -15.38 12.24
C VAL A 301 -12.30 -14.52 13.27
N ALA A 302 -13.60 -14.70 13.48
CA ALA A 302 -14.35 -14.10 14.56
C ALA A 302 -14.71 -15.21 15.55
N LEU A 303 -14.29 -15.05 16.81
CA LEU A 303 -14.59 -15.98 17.89
C LEU A 303 -15.62 -15.37 18.84
N ASN A 304 -16.42 -16.22 19.45
CA ASN A 304 -17.27 -15.87 20.59
C ASN A 304 -16.38 -15.71 21.84
N ASN A 305 -16.49 -14.57 22.52
CA ASN A 305 -15.66 -14.27 23.68
C ASN A 305 -15.97 -15.10 24.93
N PHE A 306 -17.14 -15.73 25.01
CA PHE A 306 -17.57 -16.50 26.17
C PHE A 306 -17.38 -18.01 25.96
N THR A 307 -17.70 -18.50 24.75
CA THR A 307 -17.62 -19.95 24.46
C THR A 307 -16.34 -20.37 23.75
N GLY A 308 -15.63 -19.44 23.12
CA GLY A 308 -14.50 -19.74 22.24
C GLY A 308 -14.90 -20.31 20.87
N GLU A 309 -16.21 -20.37 20.58
CA GLU A 309 -16.72 -20.93 19.33
C GLU A 309 -16.37 -20.04 18.12
N VAL A 310 -16.03 -20.67 16.99
CA VAL A 310 -15.77 -19.96 15.73
C VAL A 310 -17.08 -19.51 15.10
N ILE A 311 -17.41 -18.22 15.25
CA ILE A 311 -18.62 -17.63 14.65
C ILE A 311 -18.45 -17.45 13.15
N LYS A 312 -17.28 -16.99 12.72
CA LYS A 312 -17.00 -16.76 11.30
C LYS A 312 -15.53 -17.06 10.99
N TRP A 313 -15.30 -17.80 9.92
CA TRP A 313 -13.99 -17.97 9.31
C TRP A 313 -14.07 -17.61 7.84
N GLU A 314 -13.26 -16.64 7.41
CA GLU A 314 -13.26 -16.13 6.04
C GLU A 314 -11.84 -16.04 5.51
N SER A 315 -11.49 -16.97 4.63
CA SER A 315 -10.26 -16.95 3.85
C SER A 315 -10.35 -16.01 2.65
N PHE A 316 -9.21 -15.68 2.04
CA PHE A 316 -9.18 -14.82 0.86
C PHE A 316 -10.04 -15.32 -0.31
N SER A 317 -10.15 -16.63 -0.52
CA SER A 317 -10.96 -17.20 -1.60
C SER A 317 -12.46 -17.09 -1.35
N GLN A 318 -12.89 -17.06 -0.09
CA GLN A 318 -14.28 -16.89 0.33
C GLN A 318 -14.74 -15.43 0.31
N LYS A 319 -13.81 -14.48 0.24
CA LYS A 319 -14.14 -13.06 0.08
C LYS A 319 -14.84 -12.80 -1.24
N SER A 320 -15.77 -11.87 -1.17
CA SER A 320 -16.46 -11.29 -2.32
C SER A 320 -15.45 -10.78 -3.38
N LYS A 321 -15.83 -10.77 -4.66
CA LYS A 321 -14.92 -10.36 -5.74
C LYS A 321 -14.47 -8.91 -5.54
N SER A 322 -15.38 -8.03 -5.10
CA SER A 322 -15.04 -6.63 -4.80
C SER A 322 -14.06 -6.52 -3.63
N SER A 323 -14.24 -7.32 -2.58
CA SER A 323 -13.40 -7.32 -1.38
C SER A 323 -11.98 -7.81 -1.69
N ARG A 324 -11.86 -8.88 -2.48
CA ARG A 324 -10.58 -9.36 -3.00
C ARG A 324 -9.87 -8.31 -3.83
N TRP A 325 -10.59 -7.67 -4.75
CA TRP A 325 -10.01 -6.63 -5.61
C TRP A 325 -9.54 -5.43 -4.79
N ARG A 326 -10.36 -4.93 -3.87
CA ARG A 326 -10.01 -3.86 -2.92
C ARG A 326 -8.73 -4.18 -2.15
N SER A 327 -8.59 -5.42 -1.70
CA SER A 327 -7.41 -5.88 -0.96
C SER A 327 -6.14 -5.83 -1.81
N TYR A 328 -6.23 -5.97 -3.14
CA TYR A 328 -5.09 -5.92 -4.07
C TYR A 328 -4.73 -4.54 -4.60
N ILE A 329 -5.66 -3.57 -4.63
CA ILE A 329 -5.43 -2.25 -5.27
C ILE A 329 -4.12 -1.61 -4.79
N ARG A 330 -3.90 -1.57 -3.46
CA ARG A 330 -2.68 -1.00 -2.88
C ARG A 330 -1.43 -1.72 -3.37
N PHE A 331 -1.45 -3.05 -3.41
CA PHE A 331 -0.30 -3.87 -3.78
C PHE A 331 -0.06 -3.90 -5.29
N LEU A 332 -1.10 -3.66 -6.10
CA LEU A 332 -0.96 -3.44 -7.55
C LEU A 332 -0.31 -2.07 -7.81
N HIS A 333 -0.69 -1.04 -7.06
CA HIS A 333 -0.08 0.28 -7.15
C HIS A 333 1.41 0.27 -6.80
N THR A 334 1.80 -0.45 -5.73
CA THR A 334 3.21 -0.59 -5.31
C THR A 334 3.97 -1.67 -6.09
N GLY A 335 3.30 -2.48 -6.92
CA GLY A 335 3.89 -3.61 -7.64
C GLY A 335 4.08 -4.89 -6.81
N GLU A 336 3.86 -4.84 -5.49
CA GLU A 336 4.04 -5.96 -4.56
C GLU A 336 3.09 -7.14 -4.82
N ALA A 337 1.98 -6.93 -5.52
CA ALA A 337 1.07 -7.99 -5.93
C ALA A 337 1.76 -9.07 -6.81
N LEU A 338 2.81 -8.70 -7.54
CA LEU A 338 3.64 -9.62 -8.35
C LEU A 338 4.98 -9.93 -7.66
N GLY A 339 5.07 -9.72 -6.34
CA GLY A 339 6.28 -9.91 -5.56
C GLY A 339 7.36 -8.87 -5.88
N TRP A 340 8.63 -9.25 -5.63
CA TRP A 340 9.78 -8.35 -5.79
C TRP A 340 10.00 -7.92 -7.25
N LEU A 341 9.62 -8.75 -8.22
CA LEU A 341 9.71 -8.40 -9.65
C LEU A 341 8.75 -7.26 -10.00
N GLY A 342 7.48 -7.34 -9.59
CA GLY A 342 6.51 -6.27 -9.86
C GLY A 342 6.89 -4.97 -9.17
N GLN A 343 7.38 -5.05 -7.93
CA GLN A 343 7.88 -3.91 -7.19
C GLN A 343 9.08 -3.24 -7.90
N THR A 344 10.03 -4.03 -8.38
CA THR A 344 11.16 -3.53 -9.20
C THR A 344 10.66 -2.85 -10.47
N ILE A 345 9.67 -3.44 -11.16
CA ILE A 345 9.07 -2.85 -12.37
C ILE A 345 8.43 -1.50 -12.02
N ALA A 346 7.65 -1.42 -10.92
CA ALA A 346 7.02 -0.17 -10.46
C ALA A 346 8.05 0.92 -10.16
N GLY A 347 9.16 0.57 -9.50
CA GLY A 347 10.28 1.49 -9.25
C GLY A 347 10.97 1.95 -10.55
N LEU A 348 11.23 1.02 -11.48
CA LEU A 348 11.86 1.35 -12.76
C LEU A 348 10.98 2.27 -13.62
N VAL A 349 9.67 2.02 -13.72
CA VAL A 349 8.79 2.90 -14.51
C VAL A 349 8.57 4.25 -13.83
N SER A 350 8.66 4.32 -12.50
CA SER A 350 8.69 5.60 -11.76
C SER A 350 9.97 6.38 -12.10
N LEU A 351 11.12 5.71 -12.15
CA LEU A 351 12.38 6.33 -12.57
C LEU A 351 12.34 6.78 -14.04
N PHE A 352 11.76 5.95 -14.92
CA PHE A 352 11.55 6.30 -16.32
C PHE A 352 10.63 7.52 -16.44
N SER A 353 9.61 7.64 -15.60
CA SER A 353 8.72 8.80 -15.56
C SER A 353 9.47 10.10 -15.23
N CYS A 354 10.46 10.08 -14.34
CA CYS A 354 11.34 11.22 -14.11
C CYS A 354 12.07 11.66 -15.40
N ILE A 355 12.60 10.68 -16.16
CA ILE A 355 13.27 10.94 -17.44
C ILE A 355 12.26 11.40 -18.50
N LEU A 356 11.04 10.88 -18.50
CA LEU A 356 9.97 11.29 -19.43
C LEU A 356 9.57 12.75 -19.20
N VAL A 357 9.43 13.19 -17.95
CA VAL A 357 9.17 14.60 -17.63
C VAL A 357 10.33 15.47 -18.10
N TRP A 358 11.57 15.09 -17.76
CA TRP A 358 12.76 15.82 -18.20
C TRP A 358 12.82 15.97 -19.72
N THR A 359 12.71 14.86 -20.45
CA THR A 359 12.77 14.85 -21.91
C THR A 359 11.60 15.59 -22.54
N GLY A 360 10.39 15.51 -21.96
CA GLY A 360 9.22 16.25 -22.40
C GLY A 360 9.41 17.77 -22.29
N ILE A 361 9.93 18.25 -21.16
CA ILE A 361 10.25 19.68 -20.95
C ILE A 361 11.39 20.11 -21.88
N ALA A 362 12.47 19.34 -21.98
CA ALA A 362 13.61 19.67 -22.84
C ALA A 362 13.23 19.76 -24.32
N LEU A 363 12.36 18.87 -24.81
CA LEU A 363 11.86 18.91 -26.18
C LEU A 363 10.91 20.10 -26.42
N THR A 364 10.13 20.47 -25.41
CA THR A 364 9.24 21.65 -25.48
C THR A 364 10.04 22.94 -25.51
N TYR A 365 11.07 23.06 -24.66
CA TYR A 365 11.99 24.20 -24.66
C TYR A 365 12.65 24.40 -26.04
N ARG A 366 13.17 23.32 -26.64
CA ARG A 366 13.76 23.32 -28.01
C ARG A 366 12.73 23.34 -29.16
N ARG A 367 11.48 23.62 -28.85
CA ARG A 367 10.44 23.85 -29.85
C ARG A 367 10.06 25.33 -29.91
N PHE A 368 10.09 26.01 -28.77
CA PHE A 368 9.61 27.38 -28.65
C PHE A 368 10.72 28.42 -28.48
N ILE A 369 11.85 28.04 -27.86
CA ILE A 369 12.91 28.99 -27.49
C ILE A 369 14.16 28.82 -28.35
N LYS A 370 14.48 27.58 -28.72
CA LYS A 370 15.61 27.22 -29.58
C LYS A 370 15.09 26.40 -30.75
#